data_AF-Q1ZMZ8-F1
#
_entry.id   AF-Q1ZMZ8-F1
#
_cell.length_a   1.000
_cell.length_b   1.000
_cell.length_c   1.000
_cell.angle_alpha   90.00
_cell.angle_beta   90.00
_cell.angle_gamma   90.00
#
_symmetry.space_group_name_H-M   'P 1'
#
loop_
_entity.id
_entity.type
_entity.pdbx_description
1 polymer ?
#
loop_
_entity_poly.entity_id
_entity_poly.type
_entity_poly.pdbx_seq_one_letter_code
_entity_poly.pdbx_strand_id
1 'polypeptide(L)'
;MAVTLAFADNIPVTPEMMSVSYIANVQNRQTYTYVKCWYRPAQNHDDPATEWEWARDEKGDYFTIDGYWWSSGRLKNMFYTNVSQSEIKHRCKETLGVNHDTADFLFYASDNRYSYNHDIWTNDDVNKHVINRIIAFGDSLSDTGNIYNASQWVFPNRNSWFLGHFSNGYVWTEYLAHGKAISLYNWAVGGAAGTNQYLVLTGIYAQVTSYLTYMKMAKNYHPENSLITLEFGLNDFMNYGREVADVKADLSSALIRLTESGVKNLLLFTLPDATKAPQFKYSTPNEINTVRAKILAFNAFITEQSRLYKEKGLNVILLDAYDAFEELIAQPKLYGFENANDACLNISRSSAKDYLYRHHLTNECAYHGSDKYIFWGVTHPTTAIHKYIANQILETKLEIFNFSKD
;
A
#
# COMPACT_ATOMS: atom_id res chain seq x y z
N MET A 1 19.00 -5.59 -43.83
CA MET A 1 19.59 -4.75 -42.77
C MET A 1 18.56 -4.64 -41.66
N ALA A 2 18.68 -5.48 -40.63
CA ALA A 2 17.85 -5.42 -39.44
C ALA A 2 18.60 -4.56 -38.42
N VAL A 3 18.02 -3.42 -38.04
CA VAL A 3 18.50 -2.62 -36.91
C VAL A 3 18.08 -3.36 -35.65
N THR A 4 19.02 -4.05 -35.02
CA THR A 4 18.88 -4.61 -33.68
C THR A 4 18.84 -3.47 -32.67
N LEU A 5 17.68 -3.23 -32.07
CA LEU A 5 17.52 -2.34 -30.92
C LEU A 5 18.13 -3.02 -29.68
N ALA A 6 19.41 -2.78 -29.47
CA ALA A 6 20.12 -3.12 -28.24
C ALA A 6 19.79 -2.09 -27.15
N PHE A 7 18.71 -2.31 -26.38
CA PHE A 7 18.42 -1.53 -25.17
C PHE A 7 17.96 -2.37 -23.97
N ALA A 8 18.00 -3.71 -24.05
CA ALA A 8 17.44 -4.56 -22.99
C ALA A 8 18.43 -5.04 -21.92
N ASP A 9 19.76 -5.00 -22.15
CA ASP A 9 20.68 -5.80 -21.31
C ASP A 9 21.46 -5.03 -20.23
N ASN A 10 21.20 -3.74 -19.97
CA ASN A 10 21.98 -2.94 -18.99
C ASN A 10 21.13 -2.01 -18.12
N ILE A 11 19.94 -2.44 -17.66
CA ILE A 11 19.19 -1.68 -16.64
C ILE A 11 19.67 -2.15 -15.25
N PRO A 12 20.28 -1.27 -14.42
CA PRO A 12 20.64 -1.63 -13.06
C PRO A 12 19.37 -2.00 -12.26
N VAL A 13 19.34 -3.22 -11.72
CA VAL A 13 18.19 -3.75 -10.95
C VAL A 13 18.43 -3.71 -9.44
N THR A 14 19.62 -3.31 -9.00
CA THR A 14 19.93 -3.05 -7.59
C THR A 14 20.54 -1.65 -7.46
N PRO A 15 20.41 -1.01 -6.29
CA PRO A 15 20.89 0.36 -6.11
C PRO A 15 22.42 0.47 -6.19
N GLU A 16 23.16 -0.61 -5.90
CA GLU A 16 24.63 -0.65 -5.93
C GLU A 16 25.20 -0.66 -7.35
N MET A 17 24.40 -1.09 -8.34
CA MET A 17 24.80 -1.15 -9.76
C MET A 17 24.67 0.21 -10.48
N MET A 18 24.10 1.23 -9.84
CA MET A 18 23.79 2.51 -10.48
C MET A 18 24.94 3.52 -10.38
N SER A 19 25.53 3.86 -11.53
CA SER A 19 26.55 4.92 -11.58
C SER A 19 25.95 6.32 -11.47
N VAL A 20 26.73 7.28 -10.96
CA VAL A 20 26.36 8.70 -10.93
C VAL A 20 26.03 9.23 -12.33
N SER A 21 26.78 8.81 -13.35
CA SER A 21 26.54 9.21 -14.74
C SER A 21 25.22 8.68 -15.30
N TYR A 22 24.82 7.46 -14.92
CA TYR A 22 23.53 6.89 -15.30
C TYR A 22 22.37 7.66 -14.65
N ILE A 23 22.47 7.93 -13.35
CA ILE A 23 21.47 8.72 -12.60
C ILE A 23 21.31 10.10 -13.22
N ALA A 24 22.42 10.82 -13.47
CA ALA A 24 22.39 12.13 -14.10
C ALA A 24 21.76 12.10 -15.51
N ASN A 25 22.05 11.06 -16.31
CA ASN A 25 21.44 10.89 -17.63
C ASN A 25 19.92 10.75 -17.53
N VAL A 26 19.43 9.89 -16.64
CA VAL A 26 17.99 9.71 -16.40
C VAL A 26 17.34 11.02 -15.95
N GLN A 27 17.91 11.68 -14.95
CA GLN A 27 17.39 12.94 -14.40
C GLN A 27 17.42 14.09 -15.42
N ASN A 28 18.26 14.03 -16.46
CA ASN A 28 18.33 15.04 -17.51
C ASN A 28 17.36 14.78 -18.69
N ARG A 29 16.69 13.62 -18.75
CA ARG A 29 15.66 13.31 -19.75
C ARG A 29 14.32 13.94 -19.36
N GLN A 30 14.30 15.26 -19.29
CA GLN A 30 13.10 16.03 -18.97
C GLN A 30 12.06 15.88 -20.09
N THR A 31 10.81 15.68 -19.68
CA THR A 31 9.61 15.53 -20.49
C THR A 31 8.41 16.00 -19.66
N TYR A 32 7.21 15.86 -20.19
CA TYR A 32 5.97 15.98 -19.45
C TYR A 32 5.15 14.67 -19.51
N THR A 33 4.12 14.58 -18.67
CA THR A 33 3.05 13.57 -18.76
C THR A 33 1.72 14.18 -18.30
N TYR A 34 0.61 13.47 -18.53
CA TYR A 34 -0.72 13.87 -18.05
C TYR A 34 -1.06 13.18 -16.74
N VAL A 35 -2.07 13.72 -16.04
CA VAL A 35 -2.57 13.16 -14.78
C VAL A 35 -3.95 12.55 -14.99
N LYS A 36 -4.08 11.27 -14.65
CA LYS A 36 -5.34 10.52 -14.62
C LYS A 36 -5.92 10.58 -13.21
N CYS A 37 -7.11 11.18 -13.06
CA CYS A 37 -7.82 11.34 -11.79
C CYS A 37 -8.94 10.30 -11.69
N TRP A 38 -8.78 9.32 -10.82
CA TRP A 38 -9.80 8.32 -10.51
C TRP A 38 -10.69 8.77 -9.38
N TYR A 39 -11.95 8.33 -9.38
CA TYR A 39 -12.90 8.59 -8.30
C TYR A 39 -13.95 7.49 -8.23
N ARG A 40 -14.60 7.37 -7.07
CA ARG A 40 -15.81 6.59 -6.88
C ARG A 40 -17.04 7.46 -7.18
N PRO A 41 -17.90 7.11 -8.14
CA PRO A 41 -19.15 7.84 -8.37
C PRO A 41 -20.20 7.63 -7.26
N ALA A 42 -20.16 6.47 -6.60
CA ALA A 42 -21.10 6.13 -5.54
C ALA A 42 -20.84 6.95 -4.25
N GLN A 43 -21.93 7.39 -3.61
CA GLN A 43 -21.91 8.16 -2.36
C GLN A 43 -21.90 7.27 -1.10
N ASN A 44 -21.33 6.08 -1.21
CA ASN A 44 -21.17 5.09 -0.13
C ASN A 44 -19.94 4.22 -0.42
N HIS A 45 -19.54 3.37 0.54
CA HIS A 45 -18.47 2.38 0.33
C HIS A 45 -18.99 0.99 -0.10
N ASP A 46 -20.30 0.85 -0.33
CA ASP A 46 -20.93 -0.42 -0.75
C ASP A 46 -20.57 -0.76 -2.21
N ASP A 47 -20.43 0.26 -3.06
CA ASP A 47 -20.02 0.10 -4.46
C ASP A 47 -18.57 0.56 -4.68
N PRO A 48 -17.61 -0.37 -4.87
CA PRO A 48 -16.20 -0.08 -5.09
C PRO A 48 -15.84 0.35 -6.52
N ALA A 49 -16.81 0.40 -7.43
CA ALA A 49 -16.56 0.79 -8.81
C ALA A 49 -16.00 2.22 -8.90
N THR A 50 -15.05 2.41 -9.80
CA THR A 50 -14.40 3.69 -10.04
C THR A 50 -14.42 4.07 -11.52
N GLU A 51 -14.41 5.37 -11.75
CA GLU A 51 -14.25 6.01 -13.06
C GLU A 51 -13.03 6.94 -13.02
N TRP A 52 -12.64 7.49 -14.16
CA TRP A 52 -11.53 8.44 -14.23
C TRP A 52 -11.73 9.50 -15.30
N GLU A 53 -11.13 10.65 -15.05
CA GLU A 53 -11.01 11.77 -15.99
C GLU A 53 -9.56 12.24 -16.09
N TRP A 54 -9.21 12.89 -17.20
CA TRP A 54 -7.93 13.60 -17.31
C TRP A 54 -8.00 14.91 -16.53
N ALA A 55 -7.02 15.16 -15.66
CA ALA A 55 -6.89 16.42 -14.96
C ALA A 55 -6.91 17.62 -15.94
N ARG A 56 -7.56 18.70 -15.54
CA ARG A 56 -7.64 19.95 -16.28
C ARG A 56 -6.97 21.09 -15.52
N ASP A 57 -6.39 22.02 -16.25
CA ASP A 57 -5.93 23.29 -15.69
C ASP A 57 -7.09 24.29 -15.54
N GLU A 58 -6.80 25.49 -15.07
CA GLU A 58 -7.81 26.55 -14.82
C GLU A 58 -8.52 27.03 -16.08
N LYS A 59 -7.95 26.77 -17.27
CA LYS A 59 -8.53 27.15 -18.57
C LYS A 59 -9.36 26.02 -19.18
N GLY A 60 -9.34 24.83 -18.57
CA GLY A 60 -9.97 23.62 -19.11
C GLY A 60 -9.10 22.83 -20.08
N ASP A 61 -7.83 23.22 -20.27
CA ASP A 61 -6.86 22.44 -21.04
C ASP A 61 -6.38 21.24 -20.22
N TYR A 62 -5.79 20.23 -20.86
CA TYR A 62 -5.24 19.08 -20.14
C TYR A 62 -4.08 19.51 -19.25
N PHE A 63 -4.17 19.20 -17.96
CA PHE A 63 -3.10 19.47 -17.01
C PHE A 63 -1.95 18.49 -17.21
N THR A 64 -0.75 19.04 -17.41
CA THR A 64 0.49 18.29 -17.57
C THR A 64 1.45 18.60 -16.44
N ILE A 65 2.26 17.62 -16.05
CA ILE A 65 3.34 17.79 -15.09
C ILE A 65 4.70 17.52 -15.77
N ASP A 66 5.65 18.42 -15.56
CA ASP A 66 7.01 18.28 -16.06
C ASP A 66 7.87 17.41 -15.14
N GLY A 67 8.79 16.65 -15.71
CA GLY A 67 9.59 15.70 -14.96
C GLY A 67 10.33 14.69 -15.82
N TYR A 68 10.62 13.53 -15.26
CA TYR A 68 11.35 12.47 -15.93
C TYR A 68 10.86 11.10 -15.47
N TRP A 69 10.93 10.13 -16.38
CA TRP A 69 10.56 8.75 -16.12
C TRP A 69 11.78 7.93 -15.70
N TRP A 70 11.58 7.02 -14.75
CA TRP A 70 12.50 5.90 -14.55
C TRP A 70 11.76 4.61 -14.23
N SER A 71 12.38 3.49 -14.59
CA SER A 71 11.84 2.17 -14.34
C SER A 71 12.88 1.07 -14.37
N SER A 72 12.67 0.07 -13.52
CA SER A 72 13.36 -1.22 -13.57
C SER A 72 12.69 -2.26 -14.49
N GLY A 73 11.54 -1.93 -15.11
CA GLY A 73 10.84 -2.79 -16.07
C GLY A 73 9.52 -2.20 -16.60
N ARG A 74 9.07 -2.61 -17.78
CA ARG A 74 7.97 -1.94 -18.54
C ARG A 74 6.70 -1.57 -17.76
N LEU A 75 6.30 -2.35 -16.75
CA LEU A 75 5.06 -2.13 -15.99
C LEU A 75 5.25 -1.35 -14.67
N LYS A 76 6.49 -1.01 -14.30
CA LYS A 76 6.84 -0.40 -13.00
C LYS A 76 7.39 1.02 -13.15
N ASN A 77 6.87 1.80 -14.10
CA ASN A 77 7.32 3.19 -14.26
C ASN A 77 6.89 4.05 -13.06
N MET A 78 7.79 4.95 -12.64
CA MET A 78 7.50 6.06 -11.74
C MET A 78 7.90 7.38 -12.42
N PHE A 79 7.04 8.39 -12.30
CA PHE A 79 7.30 9.73 -12.84
C PHE A 79 7.78 10.65 -11.74
N TYR A 80 8.95 11.27 -11.92
CA TYR A 80 9.56 12.16 -10.94
C TYR A 80 9.34 13.61 -11.37
N THR A 81 8.67 14.39 -10.54
CA THR A 81 8.32 15.78 -10.82
C THR A 81 8.69 16.69 -9.64
N ASN A 82 8.73 18.00 -9.88
CA ASN A 82 8.80 19.00 -8.81
C ASN A 82 7.41 19.56 -8.45
N VAL A 83 6.36 19.19 -9.20
CA VAL A 83 4.98 19.56 -8.88
C VAL A 83 4.56 18.87 -7.59
N SER A 84 3.95 19.63 -6.68
CA SER A 84 3.55 19.12 -5.38
C SER A 84 2.35 18.18 -5.48
N GLN A 85 2.31 17.14 -4.64
CA GLN A 85 1.14 16.25 -4.55
C GLN A 85 -0.15 17.01 -4.23
N SER A 86 -0.07 18.07 -3.41
CA SER A 86 -1.22 18.92 -3.06
C SER A 86 -1.77 19.67 -4.28
N GLU A 87 -0.91 20.18 -5.16
CA GLU A 87 -1.32 20.82 -6.41
C GLU A 87 -1.99 19.82 -7.36
N ILE A 88 -1.40 18.64 -7.55
CA ILE A 88 -1.97 17.59 -8.40
C ILE A 88 -3.34 17.15 -7.84
N LYS A 89 -3.41 16.92 -6.53
CA LYS A 89 -4.64 16.59 -5.81
C LYS A 89 -5.70 17.68 -5.99
N HIS A 90 -5.32 18.94 -5.90
CA HIS A 90 -6.21 20.07 -6.10
C HIS A 90 -6.75 20.10 -7.54
N ARG A 91 -5.89 19.94 -8.56
CA ARG A 91 -6.33 19.89 -9.97
C ARG A 91 -7.28 18.74 -10.24
N CYS A 92 -7.04 17.55 -9.69
CA CYS A 92 -7.98 16.45 -9.79
C CYS A 92 -9.32 16.76 -9.11
N LYS A 93 -9.30 17.35 -7.91
CA LYS A 93 -10.53 17.72 -7.20
C LYS A 93 -11.39 18.72 -8.00
N GLU A 94 -10.77 19.77 -8.53
CA GLU A 94 -11.47 20.77 -9.37
C GLU A 94 -12.01 20.14 -10.65
N THR A 95 -11.24 19.26 -11.29
CA THR A 95 -11.63 18.58 -12.53
C THR A 95 -12.86 17.69 -12.34
N LEU A 96 -12.85 16.89 -11.27
CA LEU A 96 -13.87 15.88 -11.02
C LEU A 96 -15.17 16.51 -10.50
N GLY A 97 -15.10 17.65 -9.81
CA GLY A 97 -16.28 18.35 -9.29
C GLY A 97 -17.10 17.53 -8.27
N VAL A 98 -16.54 16.45 -7.73
CA VAL A 98 -17.20 15.57 -6.75
C VAL A 98 -17.14 16.17 -5.35
N ASN A 99 -18.28 16.16 -4.66
CA ASN A 99 -18.48 16.86 -3.39
C ASN A 99 -18.92 15.94 -2.23
N HIS A 100 -18.74 14.62 -2.37
CA HIS A 100 -19.04 13.65 -1.32
C HIS A 100 -17.77 13.03 -0.75
N ASP A 101 -17.79 12.70 0.54
CA ASP A 101 -16.61 12.24 1.28
C ASP A 101 -16.12 10.85 0.84
N THR A 102 -16.97 10.07 0.16
CA THR A 102 -16.66 8.71 -0.34
C THR A 102 -16.10 8.71 -1.76
N ALA A 103 -15.82 9.88 -2.34
CA ALA A 103 -15.29 9.97 -3.70
C ALA A 103 -13.90 9.32 -3.82
N ASP A 104 -13.17 9.21 -2.71
CA ASP A 104 -11.91 8.47 -2.59
C ASP A 104 -10.97 8.66 -3.78
N PHE A 105 -10.77 9.91 -4.21
CA PHE A 105 -10.08 10.13 -5.48
C PHE A 105 -8.58 9.80 -5.40
N LEU A 106 -8.06 9.21 -6.47
CA LEU A 106 -6.67 8.78 -6.64
C LEU A 106 -6.13 9.39 -7.92
N PHE A 107 -4.82 9.56 -8.04
CA PHE A 107 -4.25 10.14 -9.25
C PHE A 107 -2.89 9.53 -9.63
N TYR A 108 -2.66 9.42 -10.94
CA TYR A 108 -1.50 8.74 -11.49
C TYR A 108 -1.00 9.43 -12.75
N ALA A 109 0.30 9.32 -13.03
CA ALA A 109 0.89 9.74 -14.29
C ALA A 109 0.48 8.78 -15.40
N SER A 110 0.11 9.31 -16.56
CA SER A 110 -0.38 8.50 -17.68
C SER A 110 -0.31 9.28 -18.98
N ASP A 111 0.45 8.79 -19.98
CA ASP A 111 0.57 9.50 -21.27
C ASP A 111 -0.65 9.34 -22.18
N ASN A 112 -1.43 8.28 -22.00
CA ASN A 112 -2.62 7.99 -22.79
C ASN A 112 -3.55 7.01 -22.05
N ARG A 113 -4.74 6.76 -22.61
CA ARG A 113 -5.77 5.92 -21.98
C ARG A 113 -5.33 4.46 -21.72
N TYR A 114 -4.34 3.96 -22.46
CA TYR A 114 -3.82 2.59 -22.33
C TYR A 114 -2.64 2.50 -21.37
N SER A 115 -2.07 3.63 -20.96
CA SER A 115 -1.03 3.65 -19.93
C SER A 115 -1.61 3.19 -18.60
N TYR A 116 -0.83 2.40 -17.87
CA TYR A 116 -1.15 1.96 -16.52
C TYR A 116 -1.18 3.13 -15.53
N ASN A 117 -1.51 2.84 -14.28
CA ASN A 117 -1.49 3.82 -13.19
C ASN A 117 -0.05 3.93 -12.68
N HIS A 118 0.70 4.94 -13.12
CA HIS A 118 2.08 5.14 -12.67
C HIS A 118 2.16 6.14 -11.51
N ASP A 119 2.91 5.79 -10.47
CA ASP A 119 3.10 6.68 -9.32
C ASP A 119 3.82 7.97 -9.73
N ILE A 120 3.38 9.08 -9.14
CA ILE A 120 3.99 10.40 -9.31
C ILE A 120 4.80 10.70 -8.06
N TRP A 121 6.12 10.67 -8.16
CA TRP A 121 7.04 11.06 -7.11
C TRP A 121 7.34 12.56 -7.16
N THR A 122 7.01 13.29 -6.10
CA THR A 122 7.47 14.67 -5.91
C THR A 122 8.87 14.67 -5.30
N ASN A 123 9.86 15.18 -6.03
CA ASN A 123 11.23 15.36 -5.54
C ASN A 123 11.30 16.34 -4.36
N ASP A 124 12.25 16.11 -3.46
CA ASP A 124 12.40 16.90 -2.24
C ASP A 124 13.01 18.27 -2.54
N ASP A 125 12.59 19.25 -1.74
CA ASP A 125 13.33 20.49 -1.58
C ASP A 125 14.59 20.25 -0.73
N VAL A 126 15.67 20.95 -1.06
CA VAL A 126 17.00 20.84 -0.45
C VAL A 126 16.98 21.16 1.05
N ASN A 127 16.03 21.98 1.51
CA ASN A 127 16.04 22.55 2.87
C ASN A 127 15.04 21.91 3.84
N LYS A 128 14.32 20.85 3.47
CA LYS A 128 13.27 20.26 4.31
C LYS A 128 13.79 19.04 5.06
N HIS A 129 13.92 19.15 6.39
CA HIS A 129 14.38 18.06 7.29
C HIS A 129 13.28 17.58 8.24
N VAL A 130 12.09 17.35 7.70
CA VAL A 130 10.93 16.80 8.42
C VAL A 130 10.36 15.65 7.61
N ILE A 131 9.64 14.74 8.30
CA ILE A 131 8.91 13.67 7.63
C ILE A 131 7.90 14.29 6.68
N ASN A 132 8.08 13.97 5.40
CA ASN A 132 7.31 14.53 4.28
C ASN A 132 6.58 13.45 3.47
N ARG A 133 6.79 12.17 3.82
CA ARG A 133 6.18 11.02 3.16
C ARG A 133 6.10 9.80 4.06
N ILE A 134 5.18 8.92 3.70
CA ILE A 134 5.08 7.54 4.13
C ILE A 134 5.55 6.64 2.99
N ILE A 135 6.41 5.68 3.30
CA ILE A 135 6.76 4.58 2.39
C ILE A 135 6.21 3.29 2.99
N ALA A 136 5.29 2.65 2.29
CA ALA A 136 4.66 1.43 2.76
C ALA A 136 5.28 0.18 2.15
N PHE A 137 5.63 -0.78 3.01
CA PHE A 137 6.00 -2.14 2.63
C PHE A 137 5.06 -3.13 3.26
N GLY A 138 4.79 -4.22 2.56
CA GLY A 138 3.94 -5.26 3.08
C GLY A 138 3.23 -6.07 2.03
N ASP A 139 2.01 -6.48 2.36
CA ASP A 139 1.21 -7.34 1.52
C ASP A 139 -0.12 -6.70 1.08
N SER A 140 -1.14 -7.53 0.85
CA SER A 140 -2.50 -7.11 0.51
C SER A 140 -3.17 -6.13 1.48
N LEU A 141 -2.79 -6.09 2.76
CA LEU A 141 -3.38 -5.12 3.71
C LEU A 141 -2.90 -3.69 3.48
N SER A 142 -1.85 -3.51 2.67
CA SER A 142 -1.25 -2.21 2.37
C SER A 142 -1.12 -1.92 0.87
N ASP A 143 -1.27 -2.92 -0.01
CA ASP A 143 -1.15 -2.73 -1.46
C ASP A 143 -2.28 -1.84 -2.01
N THR A 144 -1.87 -0.76 -2.68
CA THR A 144 -2.75 0.23 -3.31
C THR A 144 -2.84 0.12 -4.84
N GLY A 145 -2.20 -0.90 -5.44
CA GLY A 145 -2.33 -1.16 -6.88
C GLY A 145 -1.15 -1.81 -7.58
N ASN A 146 -0.11 -2.24 -6.86
CA ASN A 146 1.06 -2.88 -7.46
C ASN A 146 0.70 -4.19 -8.16
N ILE A 147 -0.01 -5.10 -7.45
CA ILE A 147 -0.49 -6.35 -8.06
C ILE A 147 -1.56 -6.09 -9.13
N TYR A 148 -2.33 -5.00 -8.98
CA TYR A 148 -3.38 -4.62 -9.91
C TYR A 148 -2.82 -4.15 -11.25
N ASN A 149 -1.81 -3.28 -11.27
CA ASN A 149 -1.10 -2.92 -12.50
C ASN A 149 -0.42 -4.14 -13.13
N ALA A 150 0.24 -4.97 -12.32
CA ALA A 150 0.94 -6.14 -12.82
C ALA A 150 0.01 -7.24 -13.37
N SER A 151 -1.23 -7.33 -12.87
CA SER A 151 -2.29 -8.18 -13.40
C SER A 151 -3.06 -7.58 -14.56
N GLN A 152 -2.62 -6.41 -15.06
CA GLN A 152 -3.29 -5.67 -16.13
C GLN A 152 -4.73 -5.28 -15.77
N TRP A 153 -4.94 -4.86 -14.52
CA TRP A 153 -6.21 -4.40 -13.96
C TRP A 153 -7.29 -5.49 -13.86
N VAL A 154 -6.87 -6.75 -13.75
CA VAL A 154 -7.77 -7.90 -13.63
C VAL A 154 -7.90 -8.38 -12.19
N PHE A 155 -6.87 -8.19 -11.36
CA PHE A 155 -6.81 -8.72 -10.00
C PHE A 155 -6.33 -7.65 -9.00
N PRO A 156 -7.12 -7.31 -7.96
CA PRO A 156 -8.50 -7.75 -7.74
C PRO A 156 -9.50 -7.08 -8.72
N ASN A 157 -10.69 -7.67 -8.89
CA ASN A 157 -11.72 -7.19 -9.82
C ASN A 157 -12.28 -5.83 -9.38
N ARG A 158 -12.10 -4.79 -10.20
CA ARG A 158 -12.52 -3.42 -9.86
C ARG A 158 -14.00 -3.19 -9.54
N ASN A 159 -14.90 -4.15 -9.84
CA ASN A 159 -16.33 -4.03 -9.53
C ASN A 159 -16.70 -4.64 -8.17
N SER A 160 -15.73 -5.21 -7.46
CA SER A 160 -15.91 -5.73 -6.10
C SER A 160 -14.77 -5.34 -5.18
N TRP A 161 -13.68 -4.77 -5.69
CA TRP A 161 -12.56 -4.25 -4.93
C TRP A 161 -12.17 -2.88 -5.46
N PHE A 162 -11.85 -1.96 -4.57
CA PHE A 162 -11.65 -0.57 -4.90
C PHE A 162 -10.31 -0.37 -5.63
N LEU A 163 -10.35 -0.19 -6.95
CA LEU A 163 -9.21 0.14 -7.83
C LEU A 163 -7.86 -0.50 -7.42
N GLY A 164 -7.85 -1.83 -7.24
CA GLY A 164 -6.62 -2.58 -6.91
C GLY A 164 -6.32 -2.79 -5.43
N HIS A 165 -7.06 -2.14 -4.54
CA HIS A 165 -7.00 -2.37 -3.09
C HIS A 165 -7.72 -3.67 -2.73
N PHE A 166 -7.22 -4.41 -1.74
CA PHE A 166 -7.92 -5.58 -1.19
C PHE A 166 -8.99 -5.17 -0.18
N SER A 167 -9.78 -4.14 -0.51
CA SER A 167 -10.88 -3.64 0.31
C SER A 167 -11.92 -2.94 -0.57
N ASN A 168 -12.96 -2.38 0.03
CA ASN A 168 -14.00 -1.60 -0.64
C ASN A 168 -13.71 -0.10 -0.68
N GLY A 169 -12.52 0.33 -0.27
CA GLY A 169 -12.04 1.72 -0.28
C GLY A 169 -10.55 1.79 0.06
N TYR A 170 -10.12 2.93 0.59
CA TYR A 170 -8.74 3.15 1.02
C TYR A 170 -8.26 2.15 2.08
N VAL A 171 -6.97 1.87 2.07
CA VAL A 171 -6.28 1.11 3.12
C VAL A 171 -5.73 2.04 4.21
N TRP A 172 -5.29 1.45 5.32
CA TRP A 172 -4.93 2.18 6.53
C TRP A 172 -3.75 3.16 6.32
N THR A 173 -2.83 2.85 5.42
CA THR A 173 -1.69 3.71 5.06
C THR A 173 -2.13 4.99 4.35
N GLU A 174 -3.17 4.92 3.52
CA GLU A 174 -3.74 6.09 2.84
C GLU A 174 -4.46 7.00 3.84
N TYR A 175 -5.27 6.43 4.74
CA TYR A 175 -5.88 7.20 5.83
C TYR A 175 -4.84 7.85 6.74
N LEU A 176 -3.75 7.16 7.06
CA LEU A 176 -2.65 7.71 7.86
C LEU A 176 -1.96 8.87 7.14
N ALA A 177 -1.68 8.72 5.83
CA ALA A 177 -1.08 9.77 5.02
C ALA A 177 -1.99 11.00 4.92
N HIS A 178 -3.30 10.78 4.73
CA HIS A 178 -4.32 11.84 4.75
C HIS A 178 -4.39 12.55 6.11
N GLY A 179 -4.41 11.81 7.21
CA GLY A 179 -4.45 12.37 8.57
C GLY A 179 -3.19 13.15 8.95
N LYS A 180 -2.08 12.97 8.21
CA LYS A 180 -0.84 13.73 8.35
C LYS A 180 -0.55 14.71 7.22
N ALA A 181 -1.46 14.85 6.25
CA ALA A 181 -1.29 15.70 5.07
C ALA A 181 0.05 15.49 4.33
N ILE A 182 0.54 14.26 4.27
CA ILE A 182 1.79 13.88 3.60
C ILE A 182 1.54 12.87 2.48
N SER A 183 2.55 12.67 1.63
CA SER A 183 2.46 11.76 0.48
C SER A 183 2.59 10.31 0.94
N LEU A 184 1.90 9.38 0.28
CA LEU A 184 2.11 7.93 0.42
C LEU A 184 2.74 7.39 -0.86
N TYR A 185 3.78 6.59 -0.72
CA TYR A 185 4.32 5.77 -1.81
C TYR A 185 4.35 4.30 -1.37
N ASN A 186 3.78 3.43 -2.19
CA ASN A 186 3.51 2.05 -1.78
C ASN A 186 4.36 1.03 -2.55
N TRP A 187 5.14 0.25 -1.81
CA TRP A 187 5.88 -0.91 -2.30
C TRP A 187 5.28 -2.25 -1.86
N ALA A 188 4.21 -2.24 -1.06
CA ALA A 188 3.48 -3.44 -0.70
C ALA A 188 2.88 -4.13 -1.94
N VAL A 189 2.86 -5.46 -1.95
CA VAL A 189 2.32 -6.24 -3.08
C VAL A 189 1.30 -7.25 -2.57
N GLY A 190 0.10 -7.25 -3.14
CA GLY A 190 -0.97 -8.16 -2.78
C GLY A 190 -0.56 -9.63 -2.91
N GLY A 191 -0.65 -10.37 -1.81
CA GLY A 191 -0.21 -11.76 -1.74
C GLY A 191 1.31 -11.93 -1.63
N ALA A 192 2.07 -10.87 -1.34
CA ALA A 192 3.50 -10.99 -1.06
C ALA A 192 3.76 -12.00 0.06
N ALA A 193 4.80 -12.80 -0.14
CA ALA A 193 5.41 -13.65 0.87
C ALA A 193 6.92 -13.55 0.77
N GLY A 194 7.64 -13.96 1.80
CA GLY A 194 9.07 -13.67 1.97
C GLY A 194 9.97 -14.23 0.86
N THR A 195 9.44 -15.14 0.03
CA THR A 195 10.06 -15.61 -1.21
C THR A 195 9.25 -15.19 -2.45
N ASN A 196 9.96 -14.94 -3.55
CA ASN A 196 9.31 -14.67 -4.82
C ASN A 196 8.63 -15.94 -5.35
N GLN A 197 7.31 -16.06 -5.19
CA GLN A 197 6.59 -17.26 -5.64
C GLN A 197 6.02 -17.14 -7.05
N TYR A 198 5.91 -15.92 -7.58
CA TYR A 198 5.54 -15.63 -8.97
C TYR A 198 6.31 -14.40 -9.47
N LEU A 199 6.39 -14.17 -10.79
CA LEU A 199 7.11 -13.02 -11.40
C LEU A 199 6.76 -11.65 -10.78
N VAL A 200 5.59 -11.56 -10.14
CA VAL A 200 5.05 -10.33 -9.54
C VAL A 200 5.06 -10.35 -8.02
N LEU A 201 4.95 -11.52 -7.38
CA LEU A 201 4.90 -11.61 -5.91
C LEU A 201 6.31 -11.47 -5.37
N THR A 202 6.66 -10.24 -4.99
CA THR A 202 7.96 -9.93 -4.42
C THR A 202 7.91 -9.98 -2.91
N GLY A 203 8.80 -10.77 -2.30
CA GLY A 203 8.95 -10.77 -0.85
C GLY A 203 9.47 -9.44 -0.32
N ILE A 204 9.32 -9.25 1.00
CA ILE A 204 9.60 -7.97 1.66
C ILE A 204 11.01 -7.43 1.37
N TYR A 205 12.01 -8.31 1.31
CA TYR A 205 13.38 -7.94 0.94
C TYR A 205 13.49 -7.39 -0.49
N ALA A 206 12.78 -7.98 -1.44
CA ALA A 206 12.75 -7.53 -2.82
C ALA A 206 11.97 -6.19 -2.97
N GLN A 207 10.93 -5.97 -2.16
CA GLN A 207 10.25 -4.68 -2.09
C GLN A 207 11.21 -3.58 -1.62
N VAL A 208 11.95 -3.81 -0.53
CA VAL A 208 12.97 -2.87 -0.02
C VAL A 208 14.07 -2.63 -1.05
N THR A 209 14.56 -3.67 -1.71
CA THR A 209 15.59 -3.55 -2.76
C THR A 209 15.08 -2.71 -3.92
N SER A 210 13.86 -2.97 -4.37
CA SER A 210 13.19 -2.18 -5.43
C SER A 210 13.12 -0.72 -5.01
N TYR A 211 12.56 -0.43 -3.85
CA TYR A 211 12.47 0.92 -3.31
C TYR A 211 13.80 1.67 -3.31
N LEU A 212 14.85 1.07 -2.73
CA LEU A 212 16.18 1.69 -2.68
C LEU A 212 16.73 1.98 -4.08
N THR A 213 16.36 1.16 -5.06
CA THR A 213 16.72 1.35 -6.46
C THR A 213 16.00 2.57 -7.07
N TYR A 214 14.68 2.73 -6.84
CA TYR A 214 13.95 3.93 -7.28
C TYR A 214 14.47 5.19 -6.58
N MET A 215 14.83 5.10 -5.29
CA MET A 215 15.32 6.25 -4.52
C MET A 215 16.65 6.82 -5.03
N LYS A 216 17.44 6.05 -5.79
CA LYS A 216 18.62 6.58 -6.48
C LYS A 216 18.29 7.61 -7.56
N MET A 217 17.06 7.61 -8.07
CA MET A 217 16.61 8.53 -9.13
C MET A 217 15.93 9.78 -8.58
N ALA A 218 15.48 9.75 -7.32
CA ALA A 218 14.90 10.90 -6.64
C ALA A 218 15.97 11.98 -6.38
N LYS A 219 15.61 13.24 -6.59
CA LYS A 219 16.48 14.38 -6.27
C LYS A 219 16.32 14.76 -4.81
N ASN A 220 17.43 15.12 -4.17
CA ASN A 220 17.51 15.59 -2.79
C ASN A 220 16.87 14.62 -1.77
N TYR A 221 16.87 13.32 -2.08
CA TYR A 221 16.21 12.33 -1.24
C TYR A 221 16.99 12.07 0.05
N HIS A 222 16.30 12.22 1.18
CA HIS A 222 16.81 11.97 2.52
C HIS A 222 16.01 10.86 3.21
N PRO A 223 16.57 9.64 3.40
CA PRO A 223 15.88 8.51 4.02
C PRO A 223 15.31 8.80 5.41
N GLU A 224 15.98 9.66 6.19
CA GLU A 224 15.55 10.10 7.52
C GLU A 224 14.26 10.93 7.51
N ASN A 225 13.84 11.46 6.36
CA ASN A 225 12.59 12.21 6.17
C ASN A 225 11.42 11.31 5.72
N SER A 226 11.60 9.99 5.72
CA SER A 226 10.53 9.03 5.44
C SER A 226 10.06 8.36 6.73
N LEU A 227 8.74 8.21 6.87
CA LEU A 227 8.17 7.23 7.78
C LEU A 227 7.99 5.92 7.03
N ILE A 228 8.69 4.87 7.46
CA ILE A 228 8.49 3.53 6.90
C ILE A 228 7.40 2.82 7.68
N THR A 229 6.40 2.31 6.97
CA THR A 229 5.42 1.39 7.54
C THR A 229 5.69 -0.02 7.05
N LEU A 230 5.68 -0.99 7.97
CA LEU A 230 5.91 -2.38 7.64
C LEU A 230 4.91 -3.29 8.33
N GLU A 231 4.09 -3.94 7.52
CA GLU A 231 3.16 -5.01 7.90
C GLU A 231 3.41 -6.19 6.95
N PHE A 232 3.76 -7.36 7.48
CA PHE A 232 4.19 -8.48 6.64
C PHE A 232 4.09 -9.81 7.39
N GLY A 233 3.64 -10.87 6.72
CA GLY A 233 3.75 -12.25 7.18
C GLY A 233 2.44 -13.01 7.30
N LEU A 234 1.28 -12.34 7.24
CA LEU A 234 -0.01 -13.04 7.24
C LEU A 234 -0.16 -13.94 6.02
N ASN A 235 0.16 -13.41 4.83
CA ASN A 235 0.13 -14.19 3.60
C ASN A 235 1.10 -15.40 3.66
N ASP A 236 2.31 -15.24 4.21
CA ASP A 236 3.28 -16.33 4.40
C ASP A 236 2.70 -17.51 5.19
N PHE A 237 1.99 -17.23 6.29
CA PHE A 237 1.43 -18.26 7.15
C PHE A 237 0.13 -18.85 6.61
N MET A 238 -0.74 -18.02 6.02
CA MET A 238 -2.08 -18.42 5.58
C MET A 238 -2.08 -19.12 4.22
N ASN A 239 -1.30 -18.62 3.26
CA ASN A 239 -1.42 -18.99 1.86
C ASN A 239 -0.25 -19.83 1.35
N TYR A 240 0.90 -19.74 2.00
CA TYR A 240 2.15 -20.33 1.52
C TYR A 240 2.79 -21.34 2.46
N GLY A 241 2.18 -21.56 3.63
CA GLY A 241 2.63 -22.55 4.61
C GLY A 241 4.05 -22.32 5.11
N ARG A 242 4.58 -21.10 5.04
CA ARG A 242 5.98 -20.82 5.40
C ARG A 242 6.22 -20.98 6.89
N GLU A 243 7.46 -21.30 7.24
CA GLU A 243 7.88 -21.48 8.61
C GLU A 243 8.25 -20.15 9.26
N VAL A 244 7.98 -20.02 10.56
CA VAL A 244 8.22 -18.78 11.31
C VAL A 244 9.68 -18.34 11.22
N ALA A 245 10.63 -19.29 11.26
CA ALA A 245 12.05 -19.00 11.18
C ALA A 245 12.43 -18.25 9.88
N ASP A 246 11.82 -18.64 8.76
CA ASP A 246 12.05 -18.01 7.48
C ASP A 246 11.50 -16.58 7.46
N VAL A 247 10.24 -16.40 7.88
CA VAL A 247 9.58 -15.09 7.88
C VAL A 247 10.30 -14.11 8.82
N LYS A 248 10.86 -14.63 9.94
CA LYS A 248 11.76 -13.87 10.83
C LYS A 248 13.03 -13.41 10.12
N ALA A 249 13.67 -14.29 9.35
CA ALA A 249 14.88 -13.95 8.60
C ALA A 249 14.62 -12.87 7.53
N ASP A 250 13.48 -12.96 6.86
CA ASP A 250 13.06 -12.02 5.82
C ASP A 250 12.78 -10.62 6.41
N LEU A 251 12.01 -10.56 7.51
CA LEU A 251 11.77 -9.30 8.23
C LEU A 251 13.08 -8.69 8.77
N SER A 252 13.94 -9.51 9.38
CA SER A 252 15.25 -9.07 9.90
C SER A 252 16.09 -8.44 8.78
N SER A 253 16.19 -9.11 7.63
CA SER A 253 16.96 -8.63 6.48
C SER A 253 16.39 -7.36 5.87
N ALA A 254 15.05 -7.22 5.81
CA ALA A 254 14.40 -5.99 5.38
C ALA A 254 14.71 -4.81 6.31
N LEU A 255 14.58 -5.01 7.63
CA LEU A 255 14.87 -3.98 8.63
C LEU A 255 16.35 -3.57 8.62
N ILE A 256 17.28 -4.54 8.52
CA ILE A 256 18.71 -4.25 8.40
C ILE A 256 18.95 -3.36 7.18
N ARG A 257 18.46 -3.76 5.99
CA ARG A 257 18.69 -3.02 4.75
C ARG A 257 18.07 -1.61 4.77
N LEU A 258 16.87 -1.46 5.34
CA LEU A 258 16.22 -0.15 5.51
C LEU A 258 17.06 0.75 6.42
N THR A 259 17.48 0.25 7.58
CA THR A 259 18.21 1.07 8.56
C THR A 259 19.63 1.40 8.12
N GLU A 260 20.33 0.48 7.44
CA GLU A 260 21.63 0.73 6.80
C GLU A 260 21.54 1.77 5.66
N SER A 261 20.35 1.92 5.05
CA SER A 261 20.13 2.97 4.05
C SER A 261 19.95 4.37 4.65
N GLY A 262 19.86 4.51 5.98
CA GLY A 262 19.71 5.78 6.69
C GLY A 262 18.29 6.08 7.19
N VAL A 263 17.34 5.14 7.01
CA VAL A 263 15.99 5.27 7.59
C VAL A 263 16.06 5.36 9.11
N LYS A 264 15.30 6.30 9.69
CA LYS A 264 15.25 6.52 11.15
C LYS A 264 13.87 6.34 11.77
N ASN A 265 12.80 6.34 10.97
CA ASN A 265 11.42 6.34 11.48
C ASN A 265 10.69 5.10 10.99
N LEU A 266 10.29 4.23 11.93
CA LEU A 266 9.64 2.96 11.67
C LEU A 266 8.30 2.88 12.42
N LEU A 267 7.24 2.53 11.71
CA LEU A 267 5.97 2.09 12.27
C LEU A 267 5.81 0.60 11.96
N LEU A 268 5.88 -0.23 12.99
CA LEU A 268 5.75 -1.68 12.91
C LEU A 268 4.40 -2.14 13.47
N PHE A 269 3.94 -3.30 13.01
CA PHE A 269 2.65 -3.89 13.41
C PHE A 269 2.88 -5.31 13.92
N THR A 270 2.30 -5.65 15.08
CA THR A 270 1.96 -7.06 15.30
C THR A 270 0.89 -7.47 14.28
N LEU A 271 0.87 -8.74 13.89
CA LEU A 271 -0.13 -9.27 12.97
C LEU A 271 -1.44 -9.53 13.72
N PRO A 272 -2.61 -9.12 13.21
CA PRO A 272 -3.89 -9.53 13.77
C PRO A 272 -4.07 -11.06 13.70
N ASP A 273 -4.90 -11.64 14.57
CA ASP A 273 -5.27 -13.05 14.44
C ASP A 273 -6.18 -13.25 13.21
N ALA A 274 -5.57 -13.44 12.05
CA ALA A 274 -6.29 -13.69 10.81
C ALA A 274 -7.13 -14.97 10.86
N THR A 275 -6.94 -15.86 11.85
CA THR A 275 -7.77 -17.05 12.02
C THR A 275 -9.21 -16.75 12.43
N LYS A 276 -9.51 -15.50 12.80
CA LYS A 276 -10.88 -15.01 13.02
C LYS A 276 -11.62 -14.65 11.73
N ALA A 277 -10.91 -14.52 10.60
CA ALA A 277 -11.53 -14.14 9.35
C ALA A 277 -12.50 -15.22 8.82
N PRO A 278 -13.57 -14.85 8.10
CA PRO A 278 -14.59 -15.80 7.62
C PRO A 278 -14.02 -16.98 6.80
N GLN A 279 -12.87 -16.83 6.15
CA GLN A 279 -12.21 -17.90 5.40
C GLN A 279 -11.92 -19.15 6.25
N PHE A 280 -11.69 -18.99 7.56
CA PHE A 280 -11.36 -20.09 8.45
C PHE A 280 -12.59 -20.91 8.87
N LYS A 281 -13.81 -20.48 8.50
CA LYS A 281 -15.01 -21.33 8.55
C LYS A 281 -14.87 -22.58 7.67
N TYR A 282 -13.99 -22.53 6.68
CA TYR A 282 -13.71 -23.63 5.75
C TYR A 282 -12.42 -24.40 6.10
N SER A 283 -11.83 -24.12 7.26
CA SER A 283 -10.59 -24.74 7.73
C SER A 283 -10.83 -25.70 8.89
N THR A 284 -9.92 -26.64 9.08
CA THR A 284 -9.92 -27.54 10.24
C THR A 284 -9.41 -26.83 11.50
N PRO A 285 -9.82 -27.28 12.70
CA PRO A 285 -9.27 -26.75 13.96
C PRO A 285 -7.74 -26.85 14.05
N ASN A 286 -7.13 -27.88 13.45
CA ASN A 286 -5.68 -28.05 13.44
C ASN A 286 -4.97 -26.98 12.60
N GLU A 287 -5.52 -26.63 11.43
CA GLU A 287 -5.01 -25.55 10.58
C GLU A 287 -5.13 -24.20 11.29
N ILE A 288 -6.29 -23.92 11.91
CA ILE A 288 -6.52 -22.71 12.71
C ILE A 288 -5.46 -22.59 13.81
N ASN A 289 -5.26 -23.64 14.61
CA ASN A 289 -4.30 -23.62 15.71
C ASN A 289 -2.86 -23.46 15.22
N THR A 290 -2.53 -24.07 14.07
CA THR A 290 -1.20 -23.97 13.45
C THR A 290 -0.92 -22.54 13.00
N VAL A 291 -1.85 -21.92 12.25
CA VAL A 291 -1.67 -20.53 11.78
C VAL A 291 -1.61 -19.56 12.96
N ARG A 292 -2.50 -19.70 13.96
CA ARG A 292 -2.48 -18.86 15.17
C ARG A 292 -1.15 -18.97 15.92
N ALA A 293 -0.62 -20.18 16.09
CA ALA A 293 0.67 -20.38 16.76
C ALA A 293 1.81 -19.69 16.01
N LYS A 294 1.80 -19.73 14.67
CA LYS A 294 2.78 -19.01 13.83
C LYS A 294 2.67 -17.49 14.00
N ILE A 295 1.45 -16.95 13.98
CA ILE A 295 1.17 -15.51 14.21
C ILE A 295 1.72 -15.07 15.57
N LEU A 296 1.39 -15.79 16.65
CA LEU A 296 1.85 -15.45 18.01
C LEU A 296 3.38 -15.48 18.12
N ALA A 297 4.02 -16.52 17.58
CA ALA A 297 5.48 -16.65 17.59
C ALA A 297 6.20 -15.56 16.79
N PHE A 298 5.55 -15.07 15.72
CA PHE A 298 6.07 -13.97 14.92
C PHE A 298 5.84 -12.61 15.56
N ASN A 299 4.67 -12.37 16.18
CA ASN A 299 4.38 -11.13 16.92
C ASN A 299 5.35 -10.90 18.08
N ALA A 300 5.73 -11.96 18.80
CA ALA A 300 6.77 -11.90 19.82
C ALA A 300 8.12 -11.41 19.23
N PHE A 301 8.46 -11.85 18.02
CA PHE A 301 9.67 -11.40 17.33
C PHE A 301 9.57 -9.97 16.80
N ILE A 302 8.43 -9.54 16.26
CA ILE A 302 8.23 -8.13 15.87
C ILE A 302 8.43 -7.21 17.07
N THR A 303 7.92 -7.62 18.24
CA THR A 303 8.10 -6.89 19.50
C THR A 303 9.58 -6.80 19.90
N GLU A 304 10.32 -7.89 19.77
CA GLU A 304 11.77 -7.91 19.99
C GLU A 304 12.51 -6.99 19.01
N GLN A 305 12.19 -7.03 17.72
CA GLN A 305 12.79 -6.16 16.71
C GLN A 305 12.49 -4.69 16.98
N SER A 306 11.26 -4.36 17.39
CA SER A 306 10.89 -2.99 17.78
C SER A 306 11.78 -2.49 18.92
N ARG A 307 11.95 -3.28 19.98
CA ARG A 307 12.84 -2.93 21.10
C ARG A 307 14.29 -2.76 20.64
N LEU A 308 14.80 -3.70 19.83
CA LEU A 308 16.17 -3.65 19.31
C LEU A 308 16.45 -2.36 18.53
N TYR A 309 15.56 -1.94 17.64
CA TYR A 309 15.78 -0.73 16.83
C TYR A 309 15.60 0.57 17.65
N LYS A 310 14.75 0.57 18.68
CA LYS A 310 14.73 1.66 19.67
C LYS A 310 16.06 1.79 20.41
N GLU A 311 16.64 0.67 20.85
CA GLU A 311 17.95 0.64 21.53
C GLU A 311 19.10 1.09 20.61
N LYS A 312 18.97 0.88 19.30
CA LYS A 312 19.87 1.44 18.27
C LYS A 312 19.65 2.94 18.02
N GLY A 313 18.71 3.59 18.70
CA GLY A 313 18.45 5.03 18.60
C GLY A 313 17.51 5.44 17.46
N LEU A 314 16.72 4.52 16.90
CA LEU A 314 15.70 4.84 15.90
C LEU A 314 14.38 5.27 16.57
N ASN A 315 13.61 6.07 15.84
CA ASN A 315 12.23 6.39 16.20
C ASN A 315 11.35 5.21 15.77
N VAL A 316 10.87 4.42 16.72
CA VAL A 316 10.04 3.25 16.41
C VAL A 316 8.73 3.32 17.19
N ILE A 317 7.61 3.17 16.49
CA ILE A 317 6.32 2.85 17.10
C ILE A 317 5.97 1.42 16.71
N LEU A 318 5.51 0.64 17.69
CA LEU A 318 4.90 -0.66 17.47
C LEU A 318 3.42 -0.52 17.81
N LEU A 319 2.56 -0.79 16.84
CA LEU A 319 1.14 -0.95 17.07
C LEU A 319 0.86 -2.41 17.40
N ASP A 320 0.11 -2.63 18.48
CA ASP A 320 -0.40 -3.97 18.80
C ASP A 320 -1.73 -4.23 18.09
N ALA A 321 -1.65 -4.60 16.81
CA ALA A 321 -2.84 -4.91 16.02
C ALA A 321 -3.46 -6.25 16.41
N TYR A 322 -2.72 -7.15 17.08
CA TYR A 322 -3.27 -8.42 17.56
C TYR A 322 -4.33 -8.18 18.64
N ASP A 323 -3.96 -7.52 19.73
CA ASP A 323 -4.87 -7.29 20.85
C ASP A 323 -6.03 -6.36 20.44
N ALA A 324 -5.73 -5.30 19.67
CA ALA A 324 -6.76 -4.39 19.16
C ALA A 324 -7.80 -5.11 18.28
N PHE A 325 -7.36 -6.08 17.47
CA PHE A 325 -8.26 -6.86 16.63
C PHE A 325 -9.08 -7.90 17.42
N GLU A 326 -8.49 -8.55 18.42
CA GLU A 326 -9.23 -9.45 19.31
C GLU A 326 -10.37 -8.71 20.04
N GLU A 327 -10.10 -7.51 20.56
CA GLU A 327 -11.10 -6.70 21.26
C GLU A 327 -12.24 -6.27 20.33
N LEU A 328 -11.87 -5.81 19.13
CA LEU A 328 -12.81 -5.41 18.09
C LEU A 328 -13.75 -6.57 17.67
N ILE A 329 -13.19 -7.76 17.43
CA ILE A 329 -13.97 -8.95 17.03
C ILE A 329 -14.87 -9.42 18.19
N ALA A 330 -14.40 -9.33 19.44
CA ALA A 330 -15.16 -9.75 20.60
C ALA A 330 -16.37 -8.85 20.88
N GLN A 331 -16.25 -7.54 20.61
CA GLN A 331 -17.26 -6.54 20.97
C GLN A 331 -17.51 -5.51 19.85
N PRO A 332 -17.86 -5.94 18.61
CA PRO A 332 -17.90 -5.07 17.44
C PRO A 332 -18.83 -3.86 17.59
N LYS A 333 -19.94 -4.04 18.32
CA LYS A 333 -20.95 -2.99 18.54
C LYS A 333 -20.41 -1.82 19.35
N LEU A 334 -19.45 -2.04 20.27
CA LEU A 334 -18.82 -0.95 21.02
C LEU A 334 -17.99 -0.04 20.11
N TYR A 335 -17.48 -0.60 19.01
CA TYR A 335 -16.70 0.11 18.00
C TYR A 335 -17.54 0.55 16.80
N GLY A 336 -18.86 0.40 16.87
CA GLY A 336 -19.79 0.86 15.84
C GLY A 336 -20.01 -0.10 14.67
N PHE A 337 -19.56 -1.36 14.79
CA PHE A 337 -19.75 -2.44 13.80
C PHE A 337 -20.86 -3.41 14.22
N GLU A 338 -21.62 -3.91 13.26
CA GLU A 338 -22.72 -4.85 13.49
C GLU A 338 -22.28 -6.30 13.25
N ASN A 339 -21.32 -6.54 12.35
CA ASN A 339 -20.89 -7.89 11.98
C ASN A 339 -19.36 -8.05 11.99
N ALA A 340 -18.91 -9.03 12.76
CA ALA A 340 -17.52 -9.43 12.94
C ALA A 340 -17.20 -10.85 12.46
N ASN A 341 -18.17 -11.59 11.91
CA ASN A 341 -18.03 -13.04 11.66
C ASN A 341 -18.25 -13.43 10.20
N ASP A 342 -18.91 -12.59 9.41
CA ASP A 342 -19.32 -12.86 8.06
C ASP A 342 -18.68 -11.87 7.08
N ALA A 343 -18.50 -12.32 5.84
CA ALA A 343 -18.14 -11.46 4.74
C ALA A 343 -19.34 -10.56 4.39
N CYS A 344 -19.09 -9.28 4.11
CA CYS A 344 -20.09 -8.40 3.54
C CYS A 344 -20.50 -8.85 2.12
N LEU A 345 -19.52 -9.26 1.31
CA LEU A 345 -19.73 -9.88 0.00
C LEU A 345 -20.34 -11.29 0.12
N ASN A 346 -21.23 -11.63 -0.81
CA ASN A 346 -21.85 -12.94 -0.91
C ASN A 346 -20.87 -14.00 -1.46
N ILE A 347 -19.92 -14.39 -0.63
CA ILE A 347 -18.88 -15.39 -0.93
C ILE A 347 -18.96 -16.50 0.12
N SER A 348 -19.33 -17.70 -0.30
CA SER A 348 -19.54 -18.87 0.56
C SER A 348 -18.42 -19.92 0.48
N ARG A 349 -17.19 -19.49 0.17
CA ARG A 349 -15.99 -20.35 0.07
C ARG A 349 -14.72 -19.54 0.31
N SER A 350 -13.58 -20.22 0.45
CA SER A 350 -12.25 -19.60 0.40
C SER A 350 -11.56 -19.96 -0.92
N SER A 351 -11.35 -18.99 -1.80
CA SER A 351 -10.61 -19.20 -3.06
C SER A 351 -9.95 -17.92 -3.56
N ALA A 352 -8.68 -18.00 -3.97
CA ALA A 352 -8.00 -16.90 -4.66
C ALA A 352 -8.69 -16.51 -5.98
N LYS A 353 -9.50 -17.39 -6.56
CA LYS A 353 -10.30 -17.08 -7.76
C LYS A 353 -11.37 -16.03 -7.49
N ASP A 354 -11.83 -15.88 -6.25
CA ASP A 354 -12.92 -14.95 -5.96
C ASP A 354 -12.50 -13.50 -6.27
N TYR A 355 -11.24 -13.13 -6.04
CA TYR A 355 -10.68 -11.81 -6.42
C TYR A 355 -10.71 -11.51 -7.93
N LEU A 356 -10.94 -12.49 -8.81
CA LEU A 356 -11.04 -12.28 -10.26
C LEU A 356 -12.46 -11.93 -10.73
N TYR A 357 -13.47 -12.21 -9.90
CA TYR A 357 -14.88 -12.12 -10.29
C TYR A 357 -15.62 -11.05 -9.52
N ARG A 358 -16.68 -10.50 -10.12
CA ARG A 358 -17.61 -9.63 -9.40
C ARG A 358 -18.47 -10.46 -8.44
N HIS A 359 -18.67 -9.94 -7.23
CA HIS A 359 -19.60 -10.43 -6.22
C HIS A 359 -20.55 -9.32 -5.80
N HIS A 360 -21.76 -9.70 -5.41
CA HIS A 360 -22.75 -8.80 -4.82
C HIS A 360 -22.62 -8.81 -3.29
N LEU A 361 -23.16 -7.78 -2.64
CA LEU A 361 -23.37 -7.80 -1.20
C LEU A 361 -24.35 -8.90 -0.80
N THR A 362 -24.22 -9.39 0.44
CA THR A 362 -25.32 -10.12 1.10
C THR A 362 -26.48 -9.15 1.41
N ASN A 363 -27.69 -9.68 1.58
CA ASN A 363 -28.85 -8.85 1.95
C ASN A 363 -28.64 -8.15 3.30
N GLU A 364 -28.03 -8.83 4.27
CA GLU A 364 -27.70 -8.25 5.59
C GLU A 364 -26.69 -7.11 5.48
N CYS A 365 -25.63 -7.28 4.68
CA CYS A 365 -24.67 -6.19 4.49
C CYS A 365 -25.29 -5.01 3.75
N ALA A 366 -26.09 -5.25 2.71
CA ALA A 366 -26.80 -4.17 2.01
C ALA A 366 -27.81 -3.43 2.91
N TYR A 367 -28.39 -4.09 3.91
CA TYR A 367 -29.29 -3.45 4.88
C TYR A 367 -28.55 -2.54 5.86
N HIS A 368 -27.39 -2.97 6.36
CA HIS A 368 -26.60 -2.20 7.33
C HIS A 368 -25.60 -1.21 6.70
N GLY A 369 -25.19 -1.45 5.47
CA GLY A 369 -24.06 -0.81 4.81
C GLY A 369 -22.72 -1.47 5.18
N SER A 370 -21.76 -1.46 4.24
CA SER A 370 -20.44 -2.09 4.41
C SER A 370 -19.62 -1.49 5.54
N ASP A 371 -19.86 -0.24 5.90
CA ASP A 371 -19.16 0.44 7.01
C ASP A 371 -19.53 -0.14 8.39
N LYS A 372 -20.54 -1.01 8.46
CA LYS A 372 -20.92 -1.76 9.66
C LYS A 372 -20.33 -3.17 9.71
N TYR A 373 -19.58 -3.57 8.70
CA TYR A 373 -18.93 -4.88 8.63
C TYR A 373 -17.42 -4.75 8.88
N ILE A 374 -16.87 -5.71 9.62
CA ILE A 374 -15.41 -5.83 9.77
C ILE A 374 -14.78 -6.37 8.49
N PHE A 375 -15.37 -7.41 7.90
CA PHE A 375 -14.81 -8.11 6.73
C PHE A 375 -15.56 -7.77 5.45
N TRP A 376 -14.79 -7.39 4.41
CA TRP A 376 -15.34 -7.12 3.09
C TRP A 376 -15.61 -8.43 2.34
N GLY A 377 -14.54 -9.19 2.07
CA GLY A 377 -14.61 -10.57 1.59
C GLY A 377 -14.48 -11.56 2.74
N VAL A 378 -14.01 -12.78 2.45
CA VAL A 378 -13.76 -13.80 3.47
C VAL A 378 -12.43 -13.62 4.21
N THR A 379 -11.55 -12.73 3.73
CA THR A 379 -10.20 -12.54 4.26
C THR A 379 -9.97 -11.10 4.71
N HIS A 380 -10.17 -10.14 3.81
CA HIS A 380 -9.75 -8.76 4.04
C HIS A 380 -10.79 -7.88 4.74
N PRO A 381 -10.32 -6.91 5.54
CA PRO A 381 -11.19 -5.97 6.21
C PRO A 381 -11.83 -4.94 5.27
N THR A 382 -12.91 -4.31 5.71
CA THR A 382 -13.52 -3.15 5.03
C THR A 382 -12.67 -1.89 5.18
N THR A 383 -12.92 -0.88 4.35
CA THR A 383 -12.29 0.44 4.44
C THR A 383 -12.59 1.13 5.77
N ALA A 384 -13.73 0.83 6.40
CA ALA A 384 -14.08 1.33 7.72
C ALA A 384 -13.13 0.80 8.81
N ILE A 385 -12.69 -0.45 8.71
CA ILE A 385 -11.66 -1.01 9.59
C ILE A 385 -10.30 -0.44 9.31
N HIS A 386 -9.94 -0.23 8.04
CA HIS A 386 -8.70 0.46 7.70
C HIS A 386 -8.66 1.89 8.29
N LYS A 387 -9.78 2.62 8.22
CA LYS A 387 -9.94 3.94 8.84
C LYS A 387 -9.83 3.87 10.36
N TYR A 388 -10.46 2.88 10.99
CA TYR A 388 -10.36 2.64 12.44
C TYR A 388 -8.90 2.43 12.87
N ILE A 389 -8.17 1.56 12.17
CA ILE A 389 -6.74 1.30 12.44
C ILE A 389 -5.92 2.58 12.29
N ALA A 390 -6.13 3.34 11.21
CA ALA A 390 -5.43 4.61 11.00
C ALA A 390 -5.71 5.62 12.13
N ASN A 391 -6.96 5.72 12.59
CA ASN A 391 -7.32 6.58 13.71
C ASN A 391 -6.62 6.18 15.01
N GLN A 392 -6.56 4.87 15.33
CA GLN A 392 -5.82 4.36 16.49
C GLN A 392 -4.33 4.75 16.44
N ILE A 393 -3.72 4.70 15.25
CA ILE A 393 -2.33 5.14 15.06
C ILE A 393 -2.19 6.65 15.23
N LEU A 394 -3.14 7.43 14.70
CA LEU A 394 -3.14 8.88 14.82
C LEU A 394 -3.37 9.35 16.27
N GLU A 395 -4.11 8.58 17.06
CA GLU A 395 -4.32 8.78 18.50
C GLU A 395 -3.11 8.36 19.34
N THR A 396 -2.26 7.46 18.82
CA THR A 396 -0.97 7.16 19.43
C THR A 396 -0.09 8.42 19.41
N LYS A 397 0.80 8.58 20.40
CA LYS A 397 1.75 9.70 20.44
C LYS A 397 2.79 9.61 19.31
N LEU A 398 2.38 10.03 18.11
CA LEU A 398 3.24 10.17 16.93
C LEU A 398 4.27 11.31 17.06
N GLU A 399 4.34 11.98 18.22
CA GLU A 399 5.28 13.06 18.54
C GLU A 399 6.75 12.64 18.43
N ILE A 400 7.05 11.34 18.53
CA ILE A 400 8.43 10.85 18.32
C ILE A 400 8.90 11.01 16.87
N PHE A 401 7.95 11.14 15.94
CA PHE A 401 8.21 11.34 14.52
C PHE A 401 8.21 12.83 14.21
N ASN A 402 9.28 13.32 13.59
CA ASN A 402 9.46 14.73 13.25
C ASN A 402 8.63 15.12 12.00
N PHE A 403 7.30 15.11 12.10
CA PHE A 403 6.43 15.59 11.04
C PHE A 403 6.55 17.10 10.84
N SER A 404 6.25 17.58 9.64
CA SER A 404 6.03 19.01 9.40
C SER A 404 4.93 19.51 10.34
N LYS A 405 5.19 20.60 11.06
CA LYS A 405 4.12 21.34 11.73
C LYS A 405 3.52 22.24 10.66
N ASP A 406 2.26 22.01 10.32
CA ASP A 406 1.50 22.95 9.50
C ASP A 406 1.20 24.23 10.29
#